data_AF-A0A1Y1JFT6-F1
#
_entry.id   AF-A0A1Y1JFT6-F1
#
_cell.length_a   1.000
_cell.length_b   1.000
_cell.length_c   1.000
_cell.angle_alpha   90.00
_cell.angle_beta   90.00
_cell.angle_gamma   90.00
#
_symmetry.space_group_name_H-M   'P 1'
#
loop_
_entity.id
_entity.type
_entity.pdbx_description
1 polymer ?
#
loop_
_entity_poly.entity_id
_entity_poly.type
_entity_poly.pdbx_seq_one_letter_code
_entity_poly.pdbx_strand_id
1 'polypeptide(L)'
;MALPRVIMILCLLFLCLVNWVGESKNLKIMIDGNIYTLLYEPRKVKFSDLDILKIMFHSNQIKHCGNSVICYLLKMSALDAQQLNYVVRHIDITYNKPLKYENIYKIIGGVTNYGNTSMQITLYGVGTDETTKTGSEAENGDHENGDNKMGINLLHDMTSNEKNRKKQKKIDKLLNQMGDENEIININDNLFQETEFQKKCINYFTVIYTLVKIDDKGHKSIIDEAFKQEHKTIDVEKLKHLVNIFC
;
A
#
# COMPACT_ATOMS: atom_id res chain seq x y z
N MET A 1 11.59 -0.60 45.45
CA MET A 1 12.05 -1.45 44.31
C MET A 1 11.03 -1.52 43.15
N ALA A 2 10.20 -0.49 42.91
CA ALA A 2 9.18 -0.53 41.83
C ALA A 2 9.55 0.27 40.57
N LEU A 3 10.43 1.27 40.69
CA LEU A 3 10.80 2.18 39.61
C LEU A 3 11.38 1.51 38.35
N PRO A 4 12.31 0.52 38.43
CA PRO A 4 12.88 -0.07 37.22
C PRO A 4 11.89 -0.95 36.44
N ARG A 5 10.90 -1.54 37.12
CA ARG A 5 9.85 -2.34 36.46
C ARG A 5 8.84 -1.48 35.71
N VAL A 6 8.48 -0.32 36.25
CA VAL A 6 7.58 0.62 35.58
C VAL A 6 8.23 1.22 34.34
N ILE A 7 9.53 1.57 34.40
CA ILE A 7 10.28 2.07 33.24
C ILE A 7 10.37 1.00 32.15
N MET A 8 10.65 -0.26 32.50
CA MET A 8 10.70 -1.36 31.53
C MET A 8 9.34 -1.60 30.85
N ILE A 9 8.24 -1.54 31.61
CA ILE A 9 6.88 -1.66 31.05
C ILE A 9 6.55 -0.46 30.15
N LEU A 10 6.96 0.75 30.52
CA LEU A 10 6.76 1.94 29.71
C LEU A 10 7.57 1.87 28.40
N CYS A 11 8.82 1.38 28.46
CA CYS A 11 9.66 1.12 27.28
C CYS A 11 9.06 0.02 26.39
N LEU A 12 8.53 -1.07 26.96
CA LEU A 12 7.84 -2.12 26.21
C LEU A 12 6.56 -1.60 25.56
N LEU A 13 5.78 -0.77 26.26
CA LEU A 13 4.62 -0.08 25.68
C LEU A 13 5.03 0.90 24.58
N PHE A 14 6.12 1.63 24.76
CA PHE A 14 6.66 2.52 23.74
C PHE A 14 7.12 1.74 22.50
N LEU A 15 7.82 0.62 22.67
CA LEU A 15 8.23 -0.27 21.57
C LEU A 15 7.00 -0.89 20.86
N CYS A 16 5.99 -1.31 21.62
CA CYS A 16 4.71 -1.79 21.05
C CYS A 16 3.94 -0.71 20.27
N LEU A 17 4.03 0.56 20.71
CA LEU A 17 3.40 1.70 20.03
C LEU A 17 4.18 2.13 18.78
N VAL A 18 5.52 2.05 18.81
CA VAL A 18 6.38 2.33 17.65
C VAL A 18 6.20 1.28 16.56
N ASN A 19 6.05 0.00 16.92
CA ASN A 19 5.82 -1.10 15.98
C ASN A 19 4.42 -1.10 15.32
N TRP A 20 3.50 -0.21 15.75
CA TRP A 20 2.16 -0.09 15.16
C TRP A 20 2.04 1.03 14.11
N VAL A 21 3.14 1.74 13.82
CA VAL A 21 3.21 2.52 12.59
C VAL A 21 3.41 1.53 11.47
N GLY A 22 2.40 1.34 10.62
CA GLY A 22 2.47 0.41 9.49
C GLY A 22 3.79 0.58 8.74
N GLU A 23 4.65 -0.44 8.83
CA GLU A 23 5.98 -0.38 8.24
C GLU A 23 5.86 -0.55 6.72
N SER A 24 6.45 0.39 5.97
CA SER A 24 6.62 0.24 4.52
C SER A 24 7.54 -0.95 4.26
N LYS A 25 7.12 -1.92 3.44
CA LYS A 25 7.88 -3.14 3.13
C LYS A 25 8.35 -3.17 1.67
N ASN A 26 9.48 -3.83 1.43
CA ASN A 26 10.00 -4.12 0.11
C ASN A 26 9.83 -5.62 -0.17
N LEU A 27 8.73 -6.00 -0.80
CA LEU A 27 8.42 -7.40 -1.10
C LEU A 27 9.16 -7.84 -2.38
N LYS A 28 9.83 -9.00 -2.35
CA LYS A 28 10.40 -9.62 -3.55
C LYS A 28 9.35 -10.54 -4.17
N ILE A 29 8.96 -10.30 -5.41
CA ILE A 29 7.86 -11.02 -6.07
C ILE A 29 8.34 -11.65 -7.36
N MET A 30 8.13 -12.96 -7.51
CA MET A 30 8.43 -13.71 -8.71
C MET A 30 7.23 -13.74 -9.66
N ILE A 31 7.44 -13.26 -10.89
CA ILE A 31 6.45 -13.25 -11.96
C ILE A 31 7.18 -13.58 -13.26
N ASP A 32 6.71 -14.58 -14.01
CA ASP A 32 7.30 -15.01 -15.28
C ASP A 32 8.81 -15.27 -15.19
N GLY A 33 9.27 -15.86 -14.08
CA GLY A 33 10.68 -16.16 -13.82
C GLY A 33 11.56 -14.95 -13.50
N ASN A 34 11.00 -13.74 -13.39
CA ASN A 34 11.69 -12.53 -12.96
C ASN A 34 11.29 -12.15 -11.54
N ILE A 35 12.25 -11.63 -10.77
CA ILE A 35 12.02 -11.11 -9.42
C ILE A 35 11.92 -9.59 -9.50
N TYR A 36 10.84 -9.04 -8.96
CA TYR A 36 10.57 -7.61 -8.85
C TYR A 36 10.57 -7.20 -7.38
N THR A 37 10.95 -5.95 -7.10
CA THR A 37 10.87 -5.39 -5.75
C THR A 37 9.63 -4.50 -5.67
N LEU A 38 8.63 -4.87 -4.87
CA LEU A 38 7.37 -4.14 -4.72
C LEU A 38 7.35 -3.39 -3.39
N LEU A 39 7.00 -2.11 -3.44
CA LEU A 39 6.63 -1.30 -2.28
C LEU A 39 5.25 -1.73 -1.81
N TYR A 40 5.11 -2.05 -0.53
CA TYR A 40 3.83 -2.33 0.11
C TYR A 40 3.74 -1.65 1.47
N GLU A 41 2.75 -0.79 1.69
CA GLU A 41 2.53 -0.14 2.97
C GLU A 41 1.03 -0.05 3.33
N PRO A 42 0.56 -0.74 4.39
CA PRO A 42 -0.80 -0.58 4.89
C PRO A 42 -0.94 0.71 5.70
N ARG A 43 -2.05 1.43 5.50
CA ARG A 43 -2.35 2.73 6.13
C ARG A 43 -3.81 2.78 6.59
N LYS A 44 -4.08 3.63 7.58
CA LYS A 44 -5.42 4.02 8.03
C LYS A 44 -5.49 5.54 8.09
N VAL A 45 -6.54 6.13 7.52
CA VAL A 45 -6.75 7.58 7.53
C VAL A 45 -7.04 8.04 8.96
N LYS A 46 -6.21 8.96 9.46
CA LYS A 46 -6.33 9.55 10.79
C LYS A 46 -7.13 10.85 10.72
N PHE A 47 -7.61 11.31 11.88
CA PHE A 47 -8.32 12.59 11.96
C PHE A 47 -7.43 13.77 11.51
N SER A 48 -6.13 13.72 11.84
CA SER A 48 -5.12 14.69 11.40
C SER A 48 -4.93 14.75 9.88
N ASP A 49 -5.41 13.74 9.14
CA ASP A 49 -5.22 13.67 7.70
C ASP A 49 -6.34 14.37 6.94
N LEU A 50 -7.41 14.77 7.63
CA LEU A 50 -8.64 15.28 7.04
C LEU A 50 -8.61 16.80 6.87
N ASP A 51 -9.36 17.27 5.87
CA ASP A 51 -9.70 18.68 5.69
C ASP A 51 -11.09 19.01 6.26
N ILE A 52 -11.53 20.26 6.04
CA ILE A 52 -12.84 20.76 6.47
C ILE A 52 -14.03 20.00 5.85
N LEU A 53 -13.82 19.30 4.74
CA LEU A 53 -14.83 18.49 4.05
C LEU A 53 -14.87 17.04 4.60
N LYS A 54 -14.09 16.74 5.65
CA LYS A 54 -13.98 15.41 6.28
C LYS A 54 -13.45 14.34 5.33
N ILE A 55 -12.69 14.75 4.31
CA ILE A 55 -11.95 13.85 3.42
C ILE A 55 -10.45 14.08 3.61
N MET A 56 -9.64 13.11 3.20
CA MET A 56 -8.20 13.22 3.28
C MET A 56 -7.71 14.41 2.45
N PHE A 57 -6.99 15.31 3.10
CA PHE A 57 -6.40 16.47 2.44
C PHE A 57 -5.39 16.00 1.38
N HIS A 58 -5.49 16.52 0.16
CA HIS A 58 -4.75 16.04 -1.01
C HIS A 58 -3.22 16.01 -0.80
N SER A 59 -2.66 16.99 -0.08
CA SER A 59 -1.23 17.03 0.26
C SER A 59 -0.80 15.92 1.21
N ASN A 60 -1.71 15.40 2.05
CA ASN A 60 -1.40 14.26 2.91
C ASN A 60 -1.21 12.97 2.10
N GLN A 61 -1.89 12.82 0.95
CA GLN A 61 -1.68 11.67 0.06
C GLN A 61 -0.27 11.71 -0.53
N ILE A 62 0.19 12.89 -0.96
CA ILE A 62 1.56 13.12 -1.42
C ILE A 62 2.57 12.88 -0.30
N LYS A 63 2.29 13.35 0.92
CA LYS A 63 3.15 13.12 2.08
C LYS A 63 3.27 11.63 2.41
N HIS A 64 2.15 10.91 2.45
CA HIS A 64 2.15 9.47 2.73
C HIS A 64 2.95 8.72 1.68
N CYS A 65 2.72 8.99 0.40
CA CYS A 65 3.46 8.37 -0.70
C CYS A 65 4.95 8.73 -0.68
N GLY A 66 5.29 10.00 -0.44
CA GLY A 66 6.67 10.45 -0.37
C GLY A 66 7.46 9.74 0.73
N ASN A 67 6.85 9.58 1.91
CA ASN A 67 7.44 8.81 3.00
C ASN A 67 7.65 7.34 2.62
N SER A 68 6.65 6.72 1.97
CA SER A 68 6.78 5.35 1.47
C SER A 68 7.92 5.20 0.46
N VAL A 69 8.05 6.15 -0.48
CA VAL A 69 9.14 6.15 -1.48
C VAL A 69 10.50 6.28 -0.82
N ILE A 70 10.65 7.14 0.18
CA ILE A 70 11.89 7.28 0.94
C ILE A 70 12.25 5.94 1.60
N CYS A 71 11.33 5.33 2.35
CA CYS A 71 11.56 4.03 2.98
C CYS A 71 11.92 2.95 1.96
N TYR A 72 11.22 2.92 0.84
CA TYR A 72 11.45 1.97 -0.25
C TYR A 72 12.87 2.10 -0.82
N LEU A 73 13.33 3.32 -1.11
CA LEU A 73 14.67 3.57 -1.65
C LEU A 73 15.79 3.27 -0.64
N LEU A 74 15.59 3.60 0.63
CA LEU A 74 16.56 3.29 1.69
C LEU A 74 16.77 1.78 1.81
N LYS A 75 15.67 1.02 1.80
CA LYS A 75 15.70 -0.44 1.84
C LYS A 75 16.30 -1.06 0.58
N MET A 76 16.03 -0.51 -0.61
CA MET A 76 16.64 -0.98 -1.86
C MET A 76 18.14 -0.73 -1.91
N SER A 77 18.58 0.45 -1.47
CA SER A 77 19.97 0.86 -1.61
C SER A 77 20.85 0.37 -0.45
N ALA A 78 20.24 -0.22 0.59
CA ALA A 78 20.89 -0.49 1.89
C ALA A 78 21.64 0.75 2.44
N LEU A 79 21.11 1.95 2.14
CA LEU A 79 21.69 3.23 2.54
C LEU A 79 20.97 3.79 3.75
N ASP A 80 21.71 4.55 4.55
CA ASP A 80 21.13 5.39 5.59
C ASP A 80 20.44 6.62 5.00
N ALA A 81 19.50 7.22 5.74
CA ALA A 81 18.75 8.41 5.32
C ALA A 81 19.64 9.58 4.87
N GLN A 82 20.83 9.72 5.47
CA GLN A 82 21.79 10.79 5.16
C GLN A 82 22.54 10.56 3.83
N GLN A 83 22.50 9.34 3.30
CA GLN A 83 23.17 8.94 2.07
C GLN A 83 22.20 8.84 0.89
N LEU A 84 20.90 9.13 1.10
CA LEU A 84 19.91 9.13 0.03
C LEU A 84 20.21 10.27 -0.94
N ASN A 85 20.64 9.90 -2.13
CA ASN A 85 21.08 10.83 -3.15
C ASN A 85 20.07 10.97 -4.31
N TYR A 86 18.79 10.83 -4.02
CA TYR A 86 17.72 11.03 -4.98
C TYR A 86 16.92 12.29 -4.64
N VAL A 87 16.71 13.15 -5.64
CA VAL A 87 15.86 14.33 -5.54
C VAL A 87 14.60 14.16 -6.39
N VAL A 88 13.48 14.65 -5.89
CA VAL A 88 12.22 14.66 -6.64
C VAL A 88 12.28 15.75 -7.71
N ARG A 89 12.13 15.36 -8.97
CA ARG A 89 12.00 16.30 -10.10
C ARG A 89 10.54 16.62 -10.38
N HIS A 90 9.67 15.62 -10.35
CA HIS A 90 8.27 15.77 -10.72
C HIS A 90 7.40 14.74 -9.98
N ILE A 91 6.16 15.14 -9.68
CA ILE A 91 5.14 14.27 -9.11
C ILE A 91 3.85 14.45 -9.91
N ASP A 92 3.37 13.38 -10.53
CA ASP A 92 2.04 13.33 -11.15
C ASP A 92 1.10 12.53 -10.24
N ILE A 93 -0.02 13.14 -9.83
CA ILE A 93 -1.05 12.46 -9.05
C ILE A 93 -2.40 12.56 -9.73
N THR A 94 -3.13 11.45 -9.75
CA THR A 94 -4.55 11.39 -10.13
C THR A 94 -5.36 10.95 -8.93
N TYR A 95 -6.42 11.69 -8.60
CA TYR A 95 -7.36 11.36 -7.52
C TYR A 95 -8.63 10.76 -8.12
N ASN A 96 -8.92 9.51 -7.79
CA ASN A 96 -10.05 8.75 -8.35
C ASN A 96 -11.25 8.70 -7.39
N LYS A 97 -11.01 8.56 -6.08
CA LYS A 97 -12.04 8.53 -5.04
C LYS A 97 -11.52 9.15 -3.75
N PRO A 98 -12.32 9.93 -3.01
CA PRO A 98 -11.89 10.48 -1.74
C PRO A 98 -11.70 9.40 -0.68
N LEU A 99 -10.65 9.55 0.12
CA LEU A 99 -10.42 8.79 1.36
C LEU A 99 -11.10 9.52 2.52
N LYS A 100 -11.79 8.79 3.40
CA LYS A 100 -12.50 9.32 4.57
C LYS A 100 -11.87 8.82 5.87
N TYR A 101 -12.28 9.42 6.99
CA TYR A 101 -11.86 8.99 8.32
C TYR A 101 -12.00 7.47 8.49
N GLU A 102 -11.00 6.86 9.12
CA GLU A 102 -10.91 5.42 9.38
C GLU A 102 -10.83 4.50 8.15
N ASN A 103 -10.88 5.01 6.92
CA ASN A 103 -10.64 4.18 5.76
C ASN A 103 -9.26 3.53 5.87
N ILE A 104 -9.24 2.22 5.69
CA ILE A 104 -8.02 1.42 5.60
C ILE A 104 -7.69 1.30 4.12
N TYR A 105 -6.46 1.64 3.76
CA TYR A 105 -5.97 1.57 2.39
C TYR A 105 -4.51 1.12 2.39
N LYS A 106 -4.00 0.76 1.23
CA LYS A 106 -2.63 0.29 1.02
C LYS A 106 -1.99 1.17 -0.04
N ILE A 107 -0.72 1.51 0.16
CA ILE A 107 0.14 2.09 -0.87
C ILE A 107 0.94 0.95 -1.46
N ILE A 108 0.74 0.69 -2.75
CA ILE A 108 1.39 -0.41 -3.46
C ILE A 108 2.05 0.15 -4.70
N GLY A 109 3.31 -0.19 -4.95
CA GLY A 109 4.00 0.36 -6.12
C GLY A 109 5.36 -0.26 -6.39
N GLY A 110 6.05 0.28 -7.39
CA GLY A 110 7.38 -0.19 -7.75
C GLY A 110 8.02 0.70 -8.80
N VAL A 111 9.28 0.39 -9.12
CA VAL A 111 10.00 1.07 -10.20
C VAL A 111 9.43 0.67 -11.54
N THR A 112 8.98 1.63 -12.34
CA THR A 112 8.36 1.38 -13.66
C THR A 112 9.23 1.85 -14.81
N ASN A 113 10.23 2.69 -14.56
CA ASN A 113 11.15 3.15 -15.59
C ASN A 113 12.52 3.58 -15.01
N TYR A 114 13.59 3.37 -15.77
CA TYR A 114 14.89 3.99 -15.57
C TYR A 114 15.31 4.81 -16.80
N GLY A 115 15.70 6.05 -16.55
CA GLY A 115 16.57 6.81 -17.45
C GLY A 115 18.04 6.63 -17.06
N ASN A 116 18.92 7.42 -17.68
CA ASN A 116 20.35 7.38 -17.35
C ASN A 116 20.62 7.85 -15.91
N THR A 117 19.99 8.96 -15.51
CA THR A 117 20.14 9.59 -14.18
C THR A 117 18.83 9.68 -13.42
N SER A 118 17.76 9.07 -13.93
CA SER A 118 16.41 9.24 -13.39
C SER A 118 15.69 7.91 -13.21
N MET A 119 14.75 7.87 -12.28
CA MET A 119 13.93 6.70 -11.97
C MET A 119 12.48 7.14 -11.85
N GLN A 120 11.55 6.34 -12.39
CA GLN A 120 10.12 6.53 -12.14
C GLN A 120 9.60 5.44 -11.23
N ILE A 121 8.88 5.86 -10.19
CA ILE A 121 8.19 4.98 -9.25
C ILE A 121 6.70 5.26 -9.35
N THR A 122 5.92 4.24 -9.70
CA THR A 122 4.47 4.32 -9.79
C THR A 122 3.85 3.67 -8.56
N LEU A 123 2.90 4.36 -7.93
CA LEU A 123 2.20 3.95 -6.72
C LEU A 123 0.70 4.01 -6.92
N TYR A 124 -0.02 3.12 -6.25
CA TYR A 124 -1.46 3.06 -6.19
C TYR A 124 -1.91 3.08 -4.74
N GLY A 125 -2.83 3.98 -4.42
CA GLY A 125 -3.56 3.99 -3.16
C GLY A 125 -4.84 3.20 -3.31
N VAL A 126 -4.87 1.96 -2.81
CA VAL A 126 -6.00 1.04 -3.01
C VAL A 126 -6.61 0.57 -1.72
N GLY A 127 -7.88 0.20 -1.75
CA GLY A 127 -8.53 -0.50 -0.65
C GLY A 127 -9.70 -1.33 -1.12
N THR A 128 -10.31 -2.06 -0.20
CA THR A 128 -11.50 -2.86 -0.46
C THR A 128 -12.75 -2.02 -0.21
N ASP A 129 -13.78 -2.18 -1.05
CA ASP A 129 -15.09 -1.59 -0.79
C ASP A 129 -15.76 -2.35 0.38
N GLU A 130 -15.53 -1.88 1.61
CA GLU A 130 -16.28 -2.35 2.78
C GLU A 130 -17.66 -1.65 2.84
N THR A 131 -18.43 -1.69 1.76
CA THR A 131 -19.85 -1.39 1.82
C THR A 131 -20.58 -2.58 2.41
N THR A 132 -20.46 -2.79 3.74
CA THR A 132 -21.56 -3.18 4.64
C THR A 132 -21.07 -3.49 6.06
N LYS A 133 -21.76 -2.87 7.03
CA LYS A 133 -21.66 -2.98 8.51
C LYS A 133 -20.68 -1.96 9.10
N THR A 134 -21.16 -0.82 9.59
CA THR A 134 -22.07 -0.72 10.75
C THR A 134 -23.11 0.41 10.67
N GLY A 135 -24.38 0.03 10.85
CA GLY A 135 -25.34 0.70 11.75
C GLY A 135 -25.71 2.17 11.53
N SER A 136 -26.92 2.36 11.00
CA SER A 136 -27.96 3.26 11.51
C SER A 136 -27.60 4.74 11.75
N GLU A 137 -27.83 5.57 10.73
CA GLU A 137 -28.71 6.72 10.89
C GLU A 137 -29.75 6.65 9.76
N ALA A 138 -30.99 6.42 10.17
CA ALA A 138 -32.15 6.38 9.30
C ALA A 138 -32.43 7.80 8.79
N GLU A 139 -32.32 8.00 7.48
CA GLU A 139 -33.14 9.01 6.82
C GLU A 139 -34.57 8.47 6.80
N ASN A 140 -35.43 9.12 7.57
CA ASN A 140 -36.88 8.94 7.46
C ASN A 140 -37.32 9.35 6.05
N GLY A 141 -38.00 8.42 5.36
CA GLY A 141 -38.68 8.68 4.10
C GLY A 141 -39.43 7.45 3.63
N ASP A 142 -40.73 7.42 3.90
CA ASP A 142 -41.72 6.43 3.47
C ASP A 142 -41.67 6.11 1.96
N HIS A 143 -41.78 4.83 1.58
CA HIS A 143 -42.95 4.27 0.88
C HIS A 143 -42.69 2.84 0.33
N GLU A 144 -43.57 1.93 0.75
CA GLU A 144 -44.25 0.85 0.01
C GLU A 144 -43.51 -0.20 -0.87
N ASN A 145 -43.65 -1.45 -0.41
CA ASN A 145 -44.04 -2.67 -1.13
C ASN A 145 -43.39 -3.04 -2.48
N GLY A 146 -42.70 -4.20 -2.52
CA GLY A 146 -42.40 -4.91 -3.76
C GLY A 146 -41.48 -6.12 -3.62
N ASP A 147 -42.09 -7.29 -3.44
CA ASP A 147 -41.65 -8.64 -3.82
C ASP A 147 -40.33 -9.28 -3.33
N ASN A 148 -40.58 -10.40 -2.66
CA ASN A 148 -39.72 -11.42 -2.07
C ASN A 148 -38.84 -12.17 -3.12
N LYS A 149 -37.85 -11.50 -3.71
CA LYS A 149 -36.76 -12.14 -4.49
C LYS A 149 -35.35 -11.75 -4.06
N MET A 150 -35.21 -10.97 -2.99
CA MET A 150 -33.94 -10.37 -2.56
C MET A 150 -33.10 -11.25 -1.60
N GLY A 151 -33.70 -12.28 -0.99
CA GLY A 151 -33.08 -13.04 0.11
C GLY A 151 -31.98 -14.04 -0.29
N ILE A 152 -32.03 -14.60 -1.49
CA ILE A 152 -31.10 -15.70 -1.88
C ILE A 152 -29.77 -15.15 -2.40
N ASN A 153 -29.77 -14.02 -3.13
CA ASN A 153 -28.55 -13.37 -3.60
C ASN A 153 -27.75 -12.74 -2.45
N LEU A 154 -28.42 -12.14 -1.46
CA LEU A 154 -27.77 -11.57 -0.27
C LEU A 154 -27.02 -12.63 0.55
N LEU A 155 -27.55 -13.84 0.68
CA LEU A 155 -26.91 -14.93 1.42
C LEU A 155 -25.71 -15.51 0.68
N HIS A 156 -25.79 -15.62 -0.65
CA HIS A 156 -24.67 -16.06 -1.48
C HIS A 156 -23.53 -15.02 -1.52
N ASP A 157 -23.87 -13.72 -1.58
CA ASP A 157 -22.91 -12.63 -1.55
C ASP A 157 -22.25 -12.48 -0.18
N MET A 158 -22.99 -12.66 0.93
CA MET A 158 -22.39 -12.61 2.27
C MET A 158 -21.41 -13.76 2.52
N THR A 159 -21.72 -14.98 2.05
CA THR A 159 -20.82 -16.13 2.21
C THR A 159 -19.59 -16.06 1.30
N SER A 160 -19.74 -15.51 0.09
CA SER A 160 -18.62 -15.21 -0.82
C SER A 160 -17.70 -14.11 -0.25
N ASN A 161 -18.29 -13.00 0.22
CA ASN A 161 -17.56 -11.91 0.85
C ASN A 161 -16.82 -12.34 2.12
N GLU A 162 -17.42 -13.21 2.95
CA GLU A 162 -16.74 -13.71 4.15
C GLU A 162 -15.55 -14.62 3.83
N LYS A 163 -15.66 -15.48 2.81
CA LYS A 163 -14.55 -16.30 2.31
C LYS A 163 -13.42 -15.41 1.77
N ASN A 164 -13.76 -14.40 0.99
CA ASN A 164 -12.79 -13.45 0.44
C ASN A 164 -12.10 -12.63 1.53
N ARG A 165 -12.83 -12.20 2.56
CA ARG A 165 -12.25 -11.53 3.74
C ARG A 165 -11.31 -12.44 4.52
N LYS A 166 -11.63 -13.73 4.65
CA LYS A 166 -10.73 -14.72 5.30
C LYS A 166 -9.47 -14.95 4.48
N LYS A 167 -9.58 -15.05 3.15
CA LYS A 167 -8.41 -15.13 2.25
C LYS A 167 -7.54 -13.86 2.34
N GLN A 168 -8.15 -12.67 2.37
CA GLN A 168 -7.41 -11.43 2.52
C GLN A 168 -6.68 -11.35 3.84
N LYS A 169 -7.34 -11.71 4.95
CA LYS A 169 -6.67 -11.81 6.25
C LYS A 169 -5.51 -12.80 6.24
N LYS A 170 -5.57 -13.87 5.43
CA LYS A 170 -4.43 -14.78 5.23
C LYS A 170 -3.30 -14.12 4.44
N ILE A 171 -3.61 -13.41 3.35
CA ILE A 171 -2.62 -12.67 2.56
C ILE A 171 -2.00 -11.57 3.42
N ASP A 172 -2.79 -10.71 4.07
CA ASP A 172 -2.27 -9.66 4.96
C ASP A 172 -1.46 -10.27 6.10
N LYS A 173 -1.89 -11.40 6.68
CA LYS A 173 -1.11 -12.09 7.71
C LYS A 173 0.21 -12.62 7.15
N LEU A 174 0.22 -13.19 5.95
CA LEU A 174 1.42 -13.66 5.26
C LEU A 174 2.36 -12.48 4.96
N LEU A 175 1.85 -11.41 4.34
CA LEU A 175 2.59 -10.18 4.07
C LEU A 175 3.11 -9.50 5.35
N ASN A 176 2.37 -9.58 6.46
CA ASN A 176 2.78 -9.02 7.74
C ASN A 176 3.81 -9.91 8.46
N GLN A 177 3.72 -11.23 8.30
CA GLN A 177 4.68 -12.21 8.84
C GLN A 177 5.99 -12.24 8.07
N MET A 178 5.97 -11.94 6.77
CA MET A 178 7.18 -11.71 6.00
C MET A 178 7.84 -10.42 6.50
N GLY A 179 9.04 -10.55 7.08
CA GLY A 179 9.88 -9.40 7.43
C GLY A 179 10.42 -8.70 6.18
N ASP A 180 11.37 -7.79 6.34
CA ASP A 180 12.19 -7.28 5.22
C ASP A 180 13.17 -8.33 4.67
N GLU A 181 13.07 -9.58 5.14
CA GLU A 181 13.92 -10.69 4.71
C GLU A 181 13.53 -11.16 3.30
N ASN A 182 14.54 -11.64 2.57
CA ASN A 182 14.57 -11.95 1.14
C ASN A 182 13.61 -13.07 0.65
N GLU A 183 12.53 -13.36 1.35
CA GLU A 183 11.55 -14.36 0.93
C GLU A 183 10.86 -13.90 -0.37
N ILE A 184 10.99 -14.74 -1.40
CA ILE A 184 10.43 -14.47 -2.73
C ILE A 184 9.00 -15.00 -2.77
N ILE A 185 8.03 -14.11 -2.96
CA ILE A 185 6.61 -14.44 -3.11
C ILE A 185 6.38 -14.89 -4.55
N ASN A 186 5.91 -16.13 -4.75
CA ASN A 186 5.46 -16.59 -6.06
C ASN A 186 3.98 -16.26 -6.28
N ILE A 187 3.69 -15.34 -7.20
CA ILE A 187 2.31 -14.93 -7.49
C ILE A 187 1.48 -16.04 -8.13
N ASN A 188 2.12 -17.08 -8.67
CA ASN A 188 1.45 -18.22 -9.30
C ASN A 188 0.94 -19.26 -8.29
N ASP A 189 1.19 -19.09 -7.00
CA ASP A 189 0.60 -19.96 -5.99
C ASP A 189 -0.93 -19.84 -6.03
N ASN A 190 -1.62 -20.98 -5.92
CA ASN A 190 -3.10 -21.07 -5.98
C ASN A 190 -3.80 -20.07 -5.05
N LEU A 191 -3.15 -19.70 -3.94
CA LEU A 191 -3.66 -18.70 -3.00
C LEU A 191 -3.91 -17.34 -3.68
N PHE A 192 -3.00 -16.87 -4.55
CA PHE A 192 -3.09 -15.55 -5.16
C PHE A 192 -4.00 -15.55 -6.40
N GLN A 193 -3.93 -16.60 -7.23
CA GLN A 193 -4.75 -16.74 -8.45
C GLN A 193 -6.26 -16.75 -8.15
N GLU A 194 -6.70 -17.42 -7.09
CA GLU A 194 -8.12 -17.45 -6.71
C GLU A 194 -8.64 -16.10 -6.17
N THR A 195 -7.75 -15.20 -5.76
CA THR A 195 -8.16 -13.93 -5.12
C THR A 195 -8.37 -12.81 -6.13
N GLU A 196 -7.72 -12.89 -7.30
CA GLU A 196 -7.85 -11.93 -8.39
C GLU A 196 -9.27 -11.93 -8.99
N PHE A 197 -9.87 -13.11 -9.14
CA PHE A 197 -11.11 -13.30 -9.93
C PHE A 197 -12.40 -12.76 -9.29
N GLN A 198 -12.38 -12.26 -8.04
CA GLN A 198 -13.62 -11.95 -7.30
C GLN A 198 -13.64 -10.58 -6.60
N LYS A 199 -12.60 -9.74 -6.75
CA LYS A 199 -12.49 -8.49 -5.97
C LYS A 199 -12.80 -7.24 -6.78
N LYS A 200 -13.54 -6.31 -6.17
CA LYS A 200 -13.61 -4.90 -6.59
C LYS A 200 -12.67 -4.08 -5.74
N CYS A 201 -11.47 -3.86 -6.23
CA CYS A 201 -10.52 -2.94 -5.62
C CYS A 201 -10.92 -1.50 -5.93
N ILE A 202 -11.04 -0.70 -4.88
CA ILE A 202 -11.16 0.74 -5.01
C ILE A 202 -9.77 1.30 -5.23
N ASN A 203 -9.56 1.92 -6.38
CA ASN A 203 -8.44 2.83 -6.58
C ASN A 203 -8.83 4.22 -6.07
N TYR A 204 -8.20 4.69 -4.99
CA TYR A 204 -8.40 6.03 -4.46
C TYR A 204 -7.57 7.06 -5.21
N PHE A 205 -6.32 6.71 -5.54
CA PHE A 205 -5.40 7.59 -6.25
C PHE A 205 -4.25 6.81 -6.89
N THR A 206 -3.62 7.41 -7.89
CA THR A 206 -2.41 6.90 -8.53
C THR A 206 -1.36 8.01 -8.55
N VAL A 207 -0.11 7.69 -8.20
CA VAL A 207 1.00 8.65 -8.13
C VAL A 207 2.20 8.15 -8.91
N ILE A 208 2.87 9.04 -9.63
CA ILE A 208 4.14 8.78 -10.30
C ILE A 208 5.16 9.77 -9.77
N TYR A 209 6.21 9.26 -9.13
CA TYR A 209 7.38 10.04 -8.73
C TYR A 209 8.46 9.91 -9.79
N THR A 210 8.93 11.04 -10.32
CA THR A 210 10.15 11.09 -11.13
C THR A 210 11.29 11.59 -10.26
N LEU A 211 12.24 10.70 -9.99
CA LEU A 211 13.41 10.96 -9.16
C LEU A 211 14.66 11.11 -10.03
N VAL A 212 15.61 11.92 -9.58
CA VAL A 212 16.91 12.10 -10.22
C VAL A 212 18.00 11.78 -9.21
N LYS A 213 18.94 10.90 -9.59
CA LYS A 213 20.12 10.61 -8.78
C LYS A 213 21.09 11.77 -8.88
N ILE A 214 21.62 12.22 -7.75
CA ILE A 214 22.64 13.26 -7.64
C ILE A 214 23.89 12.71 -6.96
N ASP A 215 25.02 13.38 -7.16
CA ASP A 215 26.25 13.12 -6.41
C ASP A 215 26.33 14.03 -5.16
N ASP A 216 27.40 13.88 -4.39
CA ASP A 216 27.66 14.67 -3.17
C ASP A 216 27.84 16.18 -3.44
N LYS A 217 27.99 16.57 -4.71
CA LYS A 217 28.09 17.96 -5.18
C LYS A 217 26.76 18.50 -5.72
N GLY A 218 25.70 17.67 -5.74
CA GLY A 218 24.38 18.02 -6.27
C GLY A 218 24.26 17.93 -7.79
N HIS A 219 25.26 17.38 -8.50
CA HIS A 219 25.16 17.15 -9.94
C HIS A 219 24.46 15.84 -10.26
N LYS A 220 23.82 15.75 -11.43
CA LYS A 220 23.18 14.51 -11.87
C LYS A 220 24.22 13.38 -11.97
N SER A 221 23.90 12.25 -11.36
CA SER A 221 24.72 11.04 -11.38
C SER A 221 23.99 9.91 -12.09
N ILE A 222 24.75 8.98 -12.68
CA ILE A 222 24.21 7.84 -13.39
C ILE A 222 23.72 6.80 -12.37
N ILE A 223 22.57 6.21 -12.65
CA ILE A 223 22.07 5.05 -11.90
C ILE A 223 22.82 3.82 -12.39
N ASP A 224 23.49 3.13 -11.48
CA ASP A 224 24.38 2.01 -11.78
C ASP A 224 23.59 0.85 -12.41
N GLU A 225 24.15 0.22 -13.45
CA GLU A 225 23.48 -0.89 -14.13
C GLU A 225 23.26 -2.09 -13.20
N ALA A 226 24.18 -2.34 -12.26
CA ALA A 226 24.00 -3.37 -11.23
C ALA A 226 22.74 -3.12 -10.40
N PHE A 227 22.50 -1.87 -9.99
CA PHE A 227 21.29 -1.48 -9.26
C PHE A 227 20.02 -1.71 -10.10
N LYS A 228 20.05 -1.33 -11.39
CA LYS A 228 18.91 -1.56 -12.30
C LYS A 228 18.63 -3.06 -12.52
N GLN A 229 19.66 -3.90 -12.53
CA GLN A 229 19.51 -5.35 -12.70
C GLN A 229 18.97 -6.03 -11.42
N GLU A 230 19.39 -5.57 -10.25
CA GLU A 230 18.86 -6.04 -8.97
C GLU A 230 17.41 -5.60 -8.73
N HIS A 231 17.09 -4.37 -9.14
CA HIS A 231 15.78 -3.75 -8.97
C HIS A 231 15.10 -3.49 -10.30
N LYS A 232 14.78 -4.57 -11.00
CA LYS A 232 14.16 -4.50 -12.33
C LYS A 232 12.89 -3.67 -12.35
N THR A 233 12.71 -2.95 -13.45
CA THR A 233 11.45 -2.24 -13.74
C THR A 233 10.30 -3.21 -13.95
N ILE A 234 9.15 -2.92 -13.36
CA ILE A 234 7.90 -3.64 -13.61
C ILE A 234 7.06 -2.85 -14.62
N ASP A 235 6.50 -3.55 -15.60
CA ASP A 235 5.54 -2.96 -16.52
C ASP A 235 4.29 -2.46 -15.77
N VAL A 236 3.71 -1.34 -16.22
CA VAL A 236 2.60 -0.68 -15.52
C VAL A 236 1.37 -1.59 -15.44
N GLU A 237 1.07 -2.37 -16.48
CA GLU A 237 -0.07 -3.29 -16.47
C GLU A 237 0.18 -4.49 -15.55
N LYS A 238 1.42 -5.01 -15.52
CA LYS A 238 1.81 -6.03 -14.53
C LYS A 238 1.72 -5.49 -13.10
N LEU A 239 2.11 -4.24 -12.88
CA LEU A 239 1.98 -3.62 -11.56
C LEU A 239 0.51 -3.48 -11.15
N LYS A 240 -0.37 -3.05 -12.06
CA LYS A 240 -1.83 -2.99 -11.79
C LYS A 240 -2.41 -4.36 -11.45
N HIS A 241 -1.95 -5.41 -12.13
CA HIS A 241 -2.32 -6.79 -11.84
C HIS A 241 -1.96 -7.18 -10.39
N LEU A 242 -0.72 -6.92 -9.97
CA LEU A 242 -0.31 -7.14 -8.57
C LEU A 242 -1.10 -6.31 -7.57
N VAL A 243 -1.37 -5.05 -7.90
CA VAL A 243 -2.18 -4.15 -7.06
C VAL A 243 -3.58 -4.75 -6.82
N ASN A 244 -4.19 -5.36 -7.84
CA ASN A 244 -5.49 -6.03 -7.70
C ASN A 244 -5.41 -7.29 -6.82
N ILE A 245 -4.29 -8.01 -6.84
CA ILE A 245 -4.09 -9.20 -5.99
C ILE A 245 -3.91 -8.81 -4.52
N PHE A 246 -3.09 -7.79 -4.25
CA PHE A 246 -2.69 -7.39 -2.89
C PHE A 246 -3.58 -6.36 -2.21
N CYS A 247 -4.45 -5.71 -2.98
CA CYS A 247 -5.67 -5.13 -2.44
C CYS A 247 -6.47 -6.23 -1.71
#